data_AF-A0A953MPG5-F1
#
_entry.id   AF-A0A953MPG5-F1
#
_cell.length_a   1.000
_cell.length_b   1.000
_cell.length_c   1.000
_cell.angle_alpha   90.00
_cell.angle_beta   90.00
_cell.angle_gamma   90.00
#
_symmetry.space_group_name_H-M   'P 1'
#
loop_
_entity.id
_entity.type
_entity.pdbx_description
1 polymer ?
#
loop_
_entity_poly.entity_id
_entity_poly.type
_entity_poly.pdbx_seq_one_letter_code
_entity_poly.pdbx_strand_id
1 'polypeptide(L)'
;MLLLLRLLFFHTHGQGVFFPVELQTLLPQTVYGKQQDADKGYNPVKKGAKSYHPLLAFASELKIVVHNRFRTGSAYTSNGILSFVKQIVEI
;
A
#
# COMPACT_ATOMS: atom_id res chain seq x y z
N MET A 1 -10.38 7.96 6.62
CA MET A 1 -10.22 8.95 5.54
C MET A 1 -9.34 8.31 4.48
N LEU A 2 -9.96 7.68 3.48
CA LEU A 2 -9.27 7.05 2.35
C LEU A 2 -8.67 8.18 1.49
N LEU A 3 -7.36 8.38 1.59
CA LEU A 3 -6.65 9.27 0.68
C LEU A 3 -6.48 8.51 -0.65
N LEU A 4 -7.43 8.70 -1.56
CA LEU A 4 -7.35 8.19 -2.92
C LEU A 4 -6.38 9.09 -3.69
N LEU A 5 -5.08 8.88 -3.52
CA LEU A 5 -4.06 9.63 -4.26
C LEU A 5 -3.97 9.04 -5.67
N ARG A 6 -4.88 9.50 -6.54
CA ARG A 6 -4.88 9.22 -7.97
C ARG A 6 -3.84 10.14 -8.63
N LEU A 7 -2.56 9.75 -8.59
CA LEU A 7 -1.49 10.50 -9.28
C LEU A 7 -1.05 9.78 -10.56
N LEU A 8 -0.95 10.61 -11.61
CA LEU A 8 -0.92 10.30 -13.03
C LEU A 8 0.48 10.01 -13.60
N PHE A 9 0.48 9.13 -14.61
CA PHE A 9 1.21 9.15 -15.89
C PHE A 9 2.75 9.15 -15.93
N PHE A 10 3.28 8.16 -16.64
CA PHE A 10 4.57 8.26 -17.34
C PHE A 10 4.32 8.32 -18.86
N HIS A 11 4.87 9.36 -19.49
CA HIS A 11 5.03 9.50 -20.92
C HIS A 11 6.44 9.01 -21.30
N THR A 12 6.53 7.99 -22.15
CA THR A 12 7.68 7.81 -23.05
C THR A 12 7.20 7.20 -24.37
N HIS A 13 7.73 7.76 -25.45
CA HIS A 13 7.44 7.49 -26.86
C HIS A 13 7.40 6.00 -27.24
N GLY A 14 6.35 5.61 -27.97
CA GLY A 14 6.33 4.43 -28.83
C GLY A 14 5.55 3.23 -28.30
N GLN A 15 4.30 3.07 -28.76
CA GLN A 15 3.51 1.82 -28.74
C GLN A 15 3.66 0.97 -27.45
N GLY A 16 3.35 1.55 -26.29
CA GLY A 16 3.30 0.84 -25.00
C GLY A 16 1.86 0.74 -24.52
N VAL A 17 1.38 -0.48 -24.24
CA VAL A 17 0.07 -0.69 -23.61
C VAL A 17 0.13 -0.09 -22.19
N PHE A 18 -0.69 0.92 -21.93
CA PHE A 18 -0.72 1.66 -20.68
C PHE A 18 -1.65 0.95 -19.69
N PHE A 19 -1.10 0.33 -18.66
CA PHE A 19 -1.91 -0.23 -17.56
C PHE A 19 -1.87 0.72 -16.36
N PRO A 20 -3.01 1.28 -15.93
CA PRO A 20 -3.07 2.11 -14.74
C PRO A 20 -2.78 1.26 -13.49
N VAL A 21 -1.77 1.66 -12.72
CA VAL A 21 -1.48 1.10 -11.39
C VAL A 21 -2.07 2.01 -10.32
N GLU A 22 -2.96 1.46 -9.52
CA GLU A 22 -3.58 2.14 -8.39
C GLU A 22 -2.85 1.81 -7.09
N LEU A 23 -2.54 2.85 -6.30
CA LEU A 23 -1.99 2.70 -4.96
C LEU A 23 -3.10 2.75 -3.92
N GLN A 24 -3.26 1.68 -3.15
CA GLN A 24 -4.32 1.55 -2.16
C GLN A 24 -3.73 1.24 -0.78
N THR A 25 -4.11 2.04 0.23
CA THR A 25 -3.84 1.73 1.64
C THR A 25 -5.03 1.00 2.21
N LEU A 26 -4.86 -0.26 2.63
CA LEU A 26 -5.94 -1.05 3.22
C LEU A 26 -6.13 -0.74 4.70
N LEU A 27 -7.30 -1.12 5.23
CA LEU A 27 -7.57 -1.04 6.66
C LEU A 27 -6.53 -1.84 7.47
N PRO A 28 -6.22 -1.40 8.70
CA PRO A 28 -5.30 -2.10 9.58
C PRO A 28 -5.76 -3.54 9.79
N GLN A 29 -4.86 -4.48 9.50
CA GLN A 29 -5.08 -5.91 9.69
C GLN A 29 -4.65 -6.26 11.11
N THR A 30 -5.61 -6.64 11.95
CA THR A 30 -5.32 -7.02 13.34
C THR A 30 -4.64 -8.37 13.37
N VAL A 31 -3.58 -8.48 14.16
CA VAL A 31 -2.84 -9.73 14.31
C VAL A 31 -2.79 -10.19 15.75
N TYR A 32 -2.61 -11.50 15.92
CA TYR A 32 -2.59 -12.16 17.22
C TYR A 32 -1.23 -12.82 17.45
N GLY A 33 -0.84 -12.95 18.72
CA GLY A 33 0.46 -13.50 19.10
C GLY A 33 1.61 -12.50 18.91
N LYS A 34 2.83 -13.04 18.77
CA LYS A 34 4.06 -12.26 18.57
C LYS A 34 4.51 -12.37 17.11
N GLN A 35 4.07 -11.43 16.29
CA GLN A 35 4.55 -11.28 14.90
C GLN A 35 5.53 -10.09 14.81
N GLN A 36 6.52 -10.21 13.93
CA GLN A 36 7.58 -9.22 13.74
C GLN A 36 7.02 -7.95 13.11
N ASP A 37 7.42 -6.77 13.61
CA ASP A 37 6.96 -5.45 13.14
C ASP A 37 5.45 -5.17 13.33
N ALA A 38 4.71 -6.07 13.98
CA ALA A 38 3.34 -5.82 14.40
C ALA A 38 3.33 -4.94 15.66
N ASP A 39 2.74 -3.76 15.53
CA ASP A 39 2.70 -2.78 16.61
C ASP A 39 1.29 -2.21 16.79
N LYS A 40 1.06 -1.58 17.95
CA LYS A 40 -0.20 -0.91 18.27
C LYS A 40 -0.25 0.43 17.55
N GLY A 41 -1.32 0.66 16.80
CA GLY A 41 -1.61 1.98 16.26
C GLY A 41 -3.09 2.20 16.03
N TYR A 42 -3.44 3.07 15.09
CA TYR A 42 -4.83 3.44 14.87
C TYR A 42 -5.59 2.28 14.21
N ASN A 43 -6.45 1.63 14.99
CA ASN A 43 -7.34 0.58 14.52
C ASN A 43 -8.77 0.85 15.01
N PRO A 44 -9.68 1.31 14.12
CA PRO A 44 -11.05 1.65 14.52
C PRO A 44 -11.88 0.42 14.90
N VAL A 45 -11.51 -0.77 14.41
CA VAL A 45 -12.25 -2.03 14.66
C VAL A 45 -11.81 -2.68 15.97
N LYS A 46 -10.50 -2.76 16.22
CA LYS A 46 -9.92 -3.33 17.46
C LYS A 46 -8.89 -2.39 18.07
N LYS A 47 -9.37 -1.45 18.88
CA LYS A 47 -8.54 -0.45 19.57
C LYS A 47 -7.50 -1.13 20.47
N GLY A 48 -6.25 -0.68 20.39
CA GLY A 48 -5.14 -1.16 21.22
C GLY A 48 -4.57 -2.53 20.85
N ALA A 49 -5.11 -3.19 19.81
CA ALA A 49 -4.54 -4.42 19.27
C ALA A 49 -3.35 -4.12 18.35
N LYS A 50 -2.41 -5.07 18.26
CA LYS A 50 -1.33 -5.01 17.27
C LYS A 50 -1.89 -5.22 15.87
N SER A 51 -1.37 -4.48 14.90
CA SER A 51 -1.83 -4.57 13.51
C SER A 51 -0.73 -4.29 12.51
N TYR A 52 -1.02 -4.54 11.24
CA TYR A 52 -0.25 -4.05 10.09
C TYR A 52 -1.10 -3.13 9.23
N HIS A 53 -0.45 -2.16 8.58
CA HIS A 53 -1.04 -1.32 7.54
C HIS A 53 -0.53 -1.73 6.15
N PRO A 54 -1.32 -2.44 5.32
CA PRO A 54 -0.89 -2.85 3.99
C PRO A 54 -0.80 -1.66 3.03
N LEU A 55 0.25 -1.66 2.21
CA LEU A 55 0.36 -0.90 0.96
C LEU A 55 0.22 -1.87 -0.20
N LEU A 56 -0.68 -1.55 -1.14
CA LEU A 56 -0.97 -2.38 -2.29
C LEU A 56 -0.84 -1.56 -3.58
N ALA A 57 -0.11 -2.09 -4.55
CA ALA A 57 -0.13 -1.62 -5.93
C ALA A 57 -0.92 -2.62 -6.78
N PHE A 58 -2.02 -2.16 -7.36
CA PHE A 58 -2.97 -2.99 -8.08
C PHE A 58 -3.15 -2.49 -9.51
N ALA A 59 -3.00 -3.36 -10.49
CA ALA A 59 -3.29 -3.05 -11.89
C ALA A 59 -4.73 -3.50 -12.20
N SER A 60 -5.65 -2.52 -12.22
CA SER A 60 -7.09 -2.82 -12.28
C SER A 60 -7.53 -3.51 -13.56
N GLU A 61 -6.90 -3.18 -14.69
CA GLU A 61 -7.25 -3.78 -15.99
C GLU A 61 -6.89 -5.27 -16.06
N LEU A 62 -5.74 -5.63 -15.50
CA LEU A 62 -5.26 -7.01 -15.46
C LEU A 62 -5.81 -7.78 -14.24
N LYS A 63 -6.45 -7.08 -13.29
CA LYS A 63 -6.90 -7.63 -12.00
C LYS A 63 -5.78 -8.31 -11.21
N ILE A 64 -4.56 -7.79 -11.31
CA ILE A 64 -3.38 -8.33 -10.63
C ILE A 64 -2.86 -7.37 -9.56
N VAL A 65 -2.31 -7.94 -8.49
CA VAL A 65 -1.49 -7.20 -7.53
C VAL A 65 -0.06 -7.20 -8.06
N VAL A 66 0.45 -6.02 -8.36
CA VAL A 66 1.82 -5.82 -8.89
C VAL A 66 2.84 -5.87 -7.76
N HIS A 67 2.50 -5.24 -6.62
CA HIS A 67 3.39 -5.23 -5.46
C HIS A 67 2.60 -5.04 -4.17
N ASN A 68 3.11 -5.59 -3.05
CA ASN A 68 2.52 -5.41 -1.73
C ASN A 68 3.59 -5.25 -0.65
N ARG A 69 3.28 -4.47 0.39
CA ARG A 69 4.15 -4.33 1.56
C ARG A 69 3.30 -4.15 2.81
N PHE A 70 3.63 -4.88 3.87
CA PHE A 70 3.07 -4.64 5.20
C PHE A 70 3.89 -3.60 5.95
N ARG A 71 3.23 -2.56 6.47
CA ARG A 71 3.84 -1.59 7.38
C ARG A 71 3.41 -1.89 8.80
N THR A 72 4.23 -1.46 9.75
CA THR A 72 3.87 -1.55 11.17
C THR A 72 2.56 -0.82 11.48
N GLY A 73 1.79 -1.35 12.42
CA GLY A 73 0.50 -0.80 12.83
C GLY A 73 0.57 0.63 13.38
N SER A 74 1.72 1.06 13.88
CA SER A 74 1.96 2.43 14.34
C SER A 74 2.37 3.41 13.21
N ALA A 75 2.53 2.93 11.98
CA ALA A 75 2.99 3.77 10.87
C ALA A 75 1.93 4.79 10.42
N TYR A 76 2.34 6.04 10.25
CA TYR A 76 1.51 7.09 9.65
C TYR A 76 1.23 6.80 8.16
N THR A 77 0.09 7.29 7.64
CA THR A 77 -0.39 7.01 6.27
C THR A 77 0.68 7.26 5.20
N SER A 78 1.45 8.35 5.29
CA SER A 78 2.48 8.72 4.31
C SER A 78 3.77 7.92 4.42
N ASN A 79 3.99 7.19 5.52
CA ASN A 79 5.26 6.54 5.78
C ASN A 79 5.54 5.41 4.78
N GLY A 80 6.71 5.45 4.14
CA GLY A 80 7.19 4.43 3.21
C GLY A 80 6.60 4.48 1.80
N ILE A 81 5.71 5.44 1.48
CA ILE A 81 5.09 5.53 0.15
C ILE A 81 6.10 5.84 -0.95
N LEU A 82 7.03 6.79 -0.72
CA LEU A 82 8.02 7.13 -1.74
C LEU A 82 8.92 5.95 -2.10
N SER A 83 9.41 5.22 -1.08
CA SER A 83 10.21 4.01 -1.30
C SER A 83 9.42 2.90 -1.98
N PHE A 84 8.13 2.78 -1.69
CA PHE A 84 7.24 1.80 -2.31
C PHE A 84 7.02 2.11 -3.80
N VAL A 85 6.77 3.38 -4.13
CA VAL A 85 6.61 3.81 -5.52
C VAL A 85 7.89 3.63 -6.32
N LYS A 86 9.06 3.98 -5.76
CA LYS A 86 10.35 3.73 -6.43
C LYS A 86 10.55 2.26 -6.79
N GLN A 87 10.25 1.35 -5.85
CA GLN A 87 10.33 -0.09 -6.12
C GLN A 87 9.39 -0.55 -7.22
N ILE A 88 8.23 0.09 -7.41
CA ILE A 88 7.30 -0.28 -8.48
C ILE A 88 7.78 0.21 -9.84
N VAL A 89 8.37 1.40 -9.89
CA VAL A 89 8.88 2.01 -11.13
C VAL A 89 10.18 1.35 -11.59
N GLU A 90 10.95 0.77 -10.66
CA GLU A 90 12.19 0.05 -10.92
C GLU A 90 11.98 -1.45 -11.27
N ILE A 91 10.73 -1.96 -11.22
CA ILE A 91 10.36 -3.31 -11.70
C ILE A 91 10.17 -3.28 -13.22
#